data_AF-A0A0F9B5C0-F1
#
_entry.id   AF-A0A0F9B5C0-F1
#
_cell.length_a   1.000
_cell.length_b   1.000
_cell.length_c   1.000
_cell.angle_alpha   90.00
_cell.angle_beta   90.00
_cell.angle_gamma   90.00
#
_symmetry.space_group_name_H-M   'P 1'
#
loop_
_entity.id
_entity.type
_entity.pdbx_description
1 polymer ?
#
loop_
_entity_poly.entity_id
_entity_poly.type
_entity_poly.pdbx_seq_one_letter_code
_entity_poly.pdbx_strand_id
1 'polypeptide(L)'
;MDEHEDQVLHPNREKPESKSTKAIVTLLLLVSAGLILVITLGGWTKLQGAETVTIFYVAVYLLFAFFVSRWNRGVLPVVAALCVLLIIFAAISGPPWFERDKVGFEQPALPESLLGLLTLLLIPVQFLLITFSLRGFGQAWNVEAGSREYIEAQRRAAAKAEPRT
;
A
#
# COMPACT_ATOMS: atom_id res chain seq x y z
N MET A 1 -9.11 -31.91 -32.17
CA MET A 1 -8.93 -32.09 -30.72
C MET A 1 -8.04 -30.93 -30.34
N ASP A 2 -8.67 -29.80 -30.03
CA ASP A 2 -8.00 -28.51 -30.10
C ASP A 2 -7.46 -28.18 -28.71
N GLU A 3 -6.22 -28.59 -28.46
CA GLU A 3 -5.51 -28.48 -27.18
C GLU A 3 -5.18 -27.03 -26.75
N HIS A 4 -5.76 -26.01 -27.39
CA HIS A 4 -5.42 -24.60 -27.18
C HIS A 4 -6.56 -23.70 -26.67
N GLU A 5 -7.75 -24.22 -26.37
CA GLU A 5 -8.94 -23.37 -26.24
C GLU A 5 -9.55 -23.24 -24.83
N ASP A 6 -8.71 -23.18 -23.80
CA ASP A 6 -9.16 -22.61 -22.52
C ASP A 6 -8.04 -21.80 -21.86
N GLN A 7 -7.81 -20.60 -22.41
CA GLN A 7 -6.87 -19.65 -21.80
C GLN A 7 -7.39 -19.24 -20.42
N VAL A 8 -6.55 -19.40 -19.40
CA VAL A 8 -6.82 -18.93 -18.04
C VAL A 8 -6.75 -17.41 -18.02
N LEU A 9 -7.91 -16.77 -17.91
CA LEU A 9 -8.03 -15.32 -17.77
C LEU A 9 -8.11 -14.95 -16.29
N HIS A 10 -7.74 -13.70 -16.00
CA HIS A 10 -7.93 -13.09 -14.67
C HIS A 10 -8.86 -11.89 -14.80
N PRO A 11 -10.18 -12.10 -14.92
CA PRO A 11 -11.12 -11.04 -15.31
C PRO A 11 -11.08 -9.82 -14.38
N ASN A 12 -10.82 -10.03 -13.09
CA ASN A 12 -10.74 -8.94 -12.11
C ASN A 12 -9.52 -8.02 -12.33
N ARG A 13 -8.43 -8.51 -12.93
CA ARG A 13 -7.23 -7.68 -13.21
C ARG A 13 -7.46 -6.71 -14.38
N GLU A 14 -8.42 -7.01 -15.25
CA GLU A 14 -8.71 -6.19 -16.43
C GLU A 14 -9.58 -4.97 -16.10
N LYS A 15 -10.37 -5.07 -15.02
CA LYS A 15 -11.26 -4.00 -14.54
C LYS A 15 -10.48 -2.71 -14.28
N PRO A 16 -10.95 -1.55 -14.79
CA PRO A 16 -10.32 -0.26 -14.54
C PRO A 16 -10.14 0.03 -13.04
N GLU A 17 -11.14 -0.30 -12.22
CA GLU A 17 -11.12 -0.12 -10.77
C GLU A 17 -9.99 -0.88 -10.08
N SER A 18 -9.70 -2.10 -10.54
CA SER A 18 -8.63 -2.94 -9.97
C SER A 18 -7.24 -2.44 -10.37
N LYS A 19 -7.08 -1.97 -11.63
CA LYS A 19 -5.85 -1.31 -12.08
C LYS A 19 -5.58 -0.03 -11.30
N SER A 20 -6.60 0.80 -11.10
CA SER A 20 -6.50 2.03 -10.31
C SER A 20 -6.17 1.74 -8.84
N THR A 21 -6.84 0.76 -8.23
CA THR A 21 -6.57 0.39 -6.84
C THR A 21 -5.14 -0.12 -6.67
N LYS A 22 -4.66 -0.98 -7.58
CA LYS A 22 -3.27 -1.44 -7.59
C LYS A 22 -2.29 -0.27 -7.68
N ALA A 23 -2.53 0.68 -8.58
CA ALA A 23 -1.67 1.85 -8.76
C ALA A 23 -1.63 2.72 -7.50
N ILE A 24 -2.80 2.99 -6.90
CA ILE A 24 -2.92 3.79 -5.67
C ILE A 24 -2.18 3.12 -4.50
N VAL A 25 -2.41 1.82 -4.27
CA VAL A 25 -1.73 1.08 -3.19
C VAL A 25 -0.21 1.07 -3.40
N THR A 26 0.24 0.85 -4.64
CA THR A 26 1.67 0.85 -4.97
C THR A 26 2.28 2.23 -4.70
N LEU A 27 1.63 3.31 -5.14
CA LEU A 27 2.07 4.68 -4.90
C LEU A 27 2.12 5.00 -3.40
N LEU A 28 1.10 4.65 -2.63
CA LEU A 28 1.04 4.89 -1.20
C LEU A 28 2.13 4.12 -0.42
N LEU A 29 2.46 2.90 -0.83
CA LEU A 29 3.59 2.15 -0.28
C LEU A 29 4.93 2.85 -0.56
N LEU A 30 5.15 3.33 -1.78
CA LEU A 30 6.36 4.07 -2.16
C LEU A 30 6.48 5.40 -1.42
N VAL A 31 5.38 6.16 -1.30
CA VAL A 31 5.32 7.41 -0.54
C VAL A 31 5.62 7.14 0.93
N SER A 32 5.04 6.09 1.52
CA SER A 32 5.31 5.71 2.91
C SER A 32 6.79 5.32 3.11
N ALA A 33 7.34 4.50 2.21
CA ALA A 33 8.76 4.12 2.24
C ALA A 33 9.67 5.35 2.12
N GLY A 34 9.36 6.29 1.22
CA GLY A 34 10.08 7.54 1.06
C GLY A 34 10.02 8.42 2.31
N LEU A 35 8.84 8.58 2.91
CA LEU A 35 8.67 9.34 4.15
C LEU A 35 9.49 8.73 5.30
N ILE A 36 9.38 7.40 5.52
CA ILE A 36 10.14 6.70 6.55
C ILE A 36 11.65 6.87 6.33
N LEU A 37 12.10 6.77 5.07
CA LEU A 37 13.51 6.95 4.72
C LEU A 37 14.00 8.37 5.03
N VAL A 38 13.24 9.40 4.64
CA VAL A 38 13.58 10.81 4.91
C VAL A 38 13.64 11.07 6.42
N ILE A 39 12.66 10.57 7.18
CA ILE A 39 12.64 10.69 8.64
C ILE A 39 13.85 9.98 9.26
N THR A 40 14.19 8.79 8.77
CA THR A 40 15.30 7.98 9.28
C THR A 40 16.65 8.66 9.03
N LEU A 41 16.89 9.12 7.80
CA LEU A 41 18.13 9.81 7.45
C LEU A 41 18.23 11.17 8.14
N GLY A 42 17.11 11.90 8.21
CA GLY A 42 17.06 13.21 8.85
C GLY A 42 17.25 13.14 10.37
N GLY A 43 16.70 12.13 11.03
CA GLY A 43 16.76 11.91 12.48
C GLY A 43 17.88 10.98 12.95
N TRP A 44 18.78 10.54 12.05
CA TRP A 44 19.74 9.45 12.27
C TRP A 44 20.41 9.47 13.65
N THR A 45 21.03 10.59 14.00
CA THR A 45 21.80 10.73 15.25
C THR A 45 20.95 10.69 16.52
N LYS A 46 19.62 10.80 16.40
CA LYS A 46 18.67 10.89 17.53
C LYS A 46 17.74 9.68 17.63
N LEU A 47 17.83 8.72 16.72
CA LEU A 47 16.93 7.56 16.67
C LEU A 47 17.29 6.44 17.67
N GLN A 48 18.41 6.53 18.39
CA GLN A 48 18.78 5.62 19.50
C GLN A 48 18.57 4.12 19.19
N GLY A 49 19.02 3.66 18.01
CA GLY A 49 18.90 2.26 17.57
C GLY A 49 17.60 1.91 16.82
N ALA A 50 16.61 2.81 16.79
CA ALA A 50 15.42 2.64 15.97
C ALA A 50 15.72 2.68 14.45
N GLU A 51 16.86 3.26 14.05
CA GLU A 51 17.32 3.35 12.65
C GLU A 51 17.34 2.00 11.92
N THR A 52 17.72 0.91 12.59
CA THR A 52 17.75 -0.42 11.97
C THR A 52 16.33 -0.91 11.68
N VAL A 53 15.42 -0.68 12.63
CA VAL A 53 14.00 -1.07 12.50
C VAL A 53 13.34 -0.26 11.40
N THR A 54 13.59 1.04 11.31
CA THR A 54 12.98 1.89 10.27
C THR A 54 13.52 1.56 8.88
N ILE A 55 14.81 1.26 8.72
CA ILE A 55 15.36 0.76 7.45
C ILE A 55 14.70 -0.55 7.03
N PHE A 56 14.49 -1.47 7.98
CA PHE A 56 13.78 -2.72 7.71
C PHE A 56 12.34 -2.46 7.20
N TYR A 57 11.63 -1.52 7.84
CA TYR A 57 10.30 -1.10 7.38
C TYR A 57 10.33 -0.55 5.94
N VAL A 58 11.31 0.27 5.58
CA VAL A 58 11.49 0.76 4.20
C VAL A 58 11.64 -0.42 3.23
N ALA A 59 12.54 -1.36 3.52
CA ALA A 59 12.78 -2.52 2.66
C ALA A 59 11.52 -3.38 2.48
N VAL A 60 10.78 -3.64 3.57
CA VAL A 60 9.51 -4.38 3.52
C VAL A 60 8.45 -3.66 2.69
N TYR A 61 8.32 -2.34 2.84
CA TYR A 61 7.33 -1.56 2.08
C TYR A 61 7.66 -1.53 0.58
N LEU A 62 8.94 -1.42 0.22
CA LEU A 62 9.38 -1.52 -1.18
C LEU A 62 9.13 -2.92 -1.77
N LEU A 63 9.40 -3.97 -0.98
CA LEU A 63 9.10 -5.35 -1.37
C LEU A 63 7.60 -5.57 -1.60
N PHE A 64 6.75 -5.05 -0.72
CA PHE A 64 5.30 -5.11 -0.90
C PHE A 64 4.83 -4.26 -2.07
N ALA A 65 5.42 -3.09 -2.33
CA ALA A 65 5.12 -2.31 -3.52
C ALA A 65 5.40 -3.12 -4.79
N PHE A 66 6.54 -3.82 -4.84
CA PHE A 66 6.87 -4.73 -5.92
C PHE A 66 5.83 -5.85 -6.05
N PHE A 67 5.49 -6.56 -4.97
CA PHE A 67 4.51 -7.65 -5.03
C PHE A 67 3.10 -7.19 -5.44
N VAL A 68 2.62 -6.06 -4.92
CA VAL A 68 1.32 -5.49 -5.31
C VAL A 68 1.34 -5.12 -6.80
N SER A 69 2.41 -4.50 -7.29
CA SER A 69 2.55 -4.15 -8.71
C SER A 69 2.44 -5.38 -9.64
N ARG A 70 2.87 -6.54 -9.14
CA ARG A 70 2.82 -7.87 -9.76
C ARG A 70 1.50 -8.62 -9.51
N TRP A 71 0.44 -7.93 -9.06
CA TRP A 71 -0.89 -8.50 -8.80
C TRP A 71 -0.96 -9.51 -7.63
N ASN A 72 0.00 -9.47 -6.71
CA ASN A 72 -0.07 -10.31 -5.51
C ASN A 72 -1.07 -9.73 -4.51
N ARG A 73 -2.20 -10.43 -4.32
CA ARG A 73 -3.25 -10.03 -3.38
C ARG A 73 -2.91 -10.36 -1.92
N GLY A 74 -2.12 -11.41 -1.69
CA GLY A 74 -1.86 -11.96 -0.34
C GLY A 74 -1.17 -10.97 0.59
N VAL A 75 -0.41 -10.03 0.03
CA VAL A 75 0.32 -9.01 0.81
C VAL A 75 -0.58 -7.87 1.30
N LEU A 76 -1.75 -7.63 0.69
CA LEU A 76 -2.63 -6.51 1.03
C LEU A 76 -3.10 -6.50 2.50
N PRO A 77 -3.63 -7.60 3.07
CA PRO A 77 -4.01 -7.60 4.50
C PRO A 77 -2.80 -7.43 5.42
N VAL A 78 -1.63 -7.95 5.03
CA VAL A 78 -0.38 -7.79 5.79
C VAL A 78 0.06 -6.33 5.81
N VAL A 79 0.01 -5.65 4.66
CA VAL A 79 0.25 -4.20 4.56
C VAL A 79 -0.67 -3.43 5.50
N ALA A 80 -1.97 -3.74 5.50
CA ALA A 80 -2.92 -3.05 6.38
C ALA A 80 -2.58 -3.21 7.87
N ALA A 81 -2.14 -4.40 8.30
CA ALA A 81 -1.69 -4.63 9.67
C ALA A 81 -0.42 -3.83 10.02
N LEU A 82 0.58 -3.81 9.13
CA LEU A 82 1.78 -3.00 9.34
C LEU A 82 1.49 -1.50 9.41
N CYS A 83 0.55 -1.01 8.60
CA CYS A 83 0.11 0.38 8.67
C CYS A 83 -0.45 0.75 10.05
N VAL A 84 -1.21 -0.14 10.69
CA VAL A 84 -1.72 0.08 12.05
C VAL A 84 -0.58 0.23 13.05
N LEU A 85 0.44 -0.64 12.98
CA LEU A 85 1.63 -0.53 13.83
C LEU A 85 2.35 0.80 13.61
N LEU A 86 2.53 1.19 12.35
CA LEU A 86 3.22 2.43 11.99
C LEU A 86 2.44 3.68 12.44
N ILE A 87 1.10 3.65 12.40
CA ILE A 87 0.25 4.72 12.95
C ILE A 87 0.52 4.90 14.44
N ILE A 88 0.57 3.79 15.19
CA ILE A 88 0.82 3.83 16.64
C ILE A 88 2.21 4.42 16.92
N PHE A 89 3.25 3.94 16.22
CA PHE A 89 4.60 4.46 16.39
C PHE A 89 4.71 5.93 16.01
N ALA A 90 4.06 6.36 14.94
CA ALA A 90 4.02 7.76 14.52
C ALA A 90 3.29 8.64 15.54
N ALA A 91 2.18 8.18 16.11
CA ALA A 91 1.42 8.92 17.10
C ALA A 91 2.20 9.13 18.42
N ILE A 92 2.99 8.13 18.84
CA ILE A 92 3.83 8.22 20.04
C ILE A 92 5.10 9.04 19.76
N SER A 93 5.74 8.83 18.61
CA SER A 93 7.06 9.41 18.31
C SER A 93 6.98 10.82 17.72
N GLY A 94 5.83 11.22 17.15
CA GLY A 94 5.63 12.52 16.51
C GLY A 94 5.75 13.71 17.46
N PRO A 95 4.97 13.77 18.56
CA PRO A 95 4.98 14.92 19.48
C PRO A 95 6.35 15.23 20.11
N PRO A 96 7.15 14.23 20.58
CA PRO A 96 8.47 14.49 21.16
C PRO A 96 9.44 15.24 20.24
N TRP A 97 9.32 15.17 18.92
CA TRP A 97 10.15 15.95 18.00
C TRP A 97 9.95 17.46 18.18
N PHE A 98 8.72 17.91 18.41
CA PHE A 98 8.42 19.33 18.62
C PHE A 98 8.89 19.82 20.00
N GLU A 99 8.96 18.94 20.98
CA GLU A 99 9.42 19.29 22.33
C GLU A 99 10.92 19.59 22.38
N ARG A 100 11.67 19.01 21.43
CA ARG A 100 13.12 19.16 21.29
C ARG A 100 13.53 20.42 20.53
N ASP A 101 12.63 20.98 19.73
CA ASP A 101 12.87 22.18 18.88
C ASP A 101 13.03 23.44 19.74
N LYS A 102 14.15 23.49 20.48
CA LYS A 102 14.48 24.49 21.50
C LYS A 102 15.98 24.74 21.50
N VAL A 103 16.35 25.95 21.91
CA VAL A 103 17.74 26.34 22.10
C VAL A 103 18.38 25.47 23.19
N GLY A 104 19.53 24.86 22.88
CA GLY A 104 20.30 24.02 23.80
C GLY A 104 20.26 22.52 23.51
N PHE A 105 19.44 22.04 22.56
CA PHE A 105 19.50 20.67 22.07
C PHE A 105 20.43 20.54 20.87
N GLU A 106 21.16 19.42 20.80
CA GLU A 106 21.89 19.04 19.59
C GLU A 106 20.90 18.74 18.46
N GLN A 107 21.06 19.46 17.35
CA GLN A 107 20.16 19.34 16.22
C GLN A 107 20.49 18.12 15.33
N PRO A 108 19.48 17.40 14.83
CA PRO A 108 19.65 16.39 13.81
C PRO A 108 19.90 17.03 12.42
N ALA A 109 20.05 16.20 11.39
CA ALA A 109 20.36 16.67 10.03
C ALA A 109 19.20 17.47 9.40
N LEU A 110 17.97 17.16 9.78
CA LEU A 110 16.78 17.94 9.43
C LEU A 110 16.20 18.64 10.66
N PRO A 111 15.51 19.79 10.49
CA PRO A 111 14.83 20.45 11.61
C PRO A 111 13.87 19.52 12.34
N GLU A 112 13.86 19.58 13.68
CA GLU A 112 13.08 18.66 14.49
C GLU A 112 11.57 18.85 14.27
N SER A 113 11.10 20.09 14.13
CA SER A 113 9.71 20.37 13.76
C SER A 113 9.31 19.79 12.39
N LEU A 114 10.23 19.76 11.42
CA LEU A 114 10.01 19.10 10.12
C LEU A 114 9.93 17.57 10.30
N LEU A 115 10.83 16.97 11.08
CA LEU A 115 10.80 15.54 11.39
C LEU A 115 9.50 15.14 12.12
N GLY A 116 9.06 15.96 13.08
CA GLY A 116 7.79 15.79 13.77
C GLY A 116 6.60 15.86 12.82
N LEU A 117 6.58 16.84 11.92
CA LEU A 117 5.54 16.99 10.90
C LEU A 117 5.49 15.79 9.96
N LEU A 118 6.64 15.37 9.42
CA LEU A 118 6.73 14.21 8.53
C LEU A 118 6.30 12.92 9.24
N THR A 119 6.67 12.76 10.51
CA THR A 119 6.25 11.62 11.34
C THR A 119 4.74 11.60 11.52
N LEU A 120 4.11 12.72 11.87
CA LEU A 120 2.66 12.81 12.01
C LEU A 120 1.93 12.67 10.66
N LEU A 121 2.54 13.11 9.56
CA LEU A 121 2.01 12.93 8.20
C LEU A 121 1.91 11.45 7.81
N LEU A 122 2.70 10.55 8.41
CA LEU A 122 2.54 9.11 8.19
C LEU A 122 1.14 8.63 8.58
N ILE A 123 0.51 9.21 9.61
CA ILE A 123 -0.81 8.76 10.11
C ILE A 123 -1.88 8.82 9.02
N PRO A 124 -2.18 9.98 8.37
CA PRO A 124 -3.17 10.03 7.31
C PRO A 124 -2.77 9.20 6.08
N VAL A 125 -1.47 9.12 5.75
CA VAL A 125 -0.98 8.30 4.63
C VAL A 125 -1.23 6.80 4.90
N GLN A 126 -0.96 6.32 6.10
CA GLN A 126 -1.22 4.95 6.50
C GLN A 126 -2.71 4.63 6.53
N PHE A 127 -3.55 5.56 7.00
CA PHE A 127 -5.01 5.42 6.94
C PHE A 127 -5.51 5.23 5.52
N LEU A 128 -5.05 6.07 4.58
CA LEU A 128 -5.36 5.92 3.16
C LEU A 128 -4.90 4.56 2.64
N LEU A 129 -3.67 4.16 2.95
CA LEU A 129 -3.12 2.88 2.52
C LEU A 129 -3.94 1.69 3.04
N ILE A 130 -4.39 1.71 4.30
CA ILE A 130 -5.30 0.69 4.87
C ILE A 130 -6.59 0.62 4.03
N THR A 131 -7.24 1.77 3.79
CA THR A 131 -8.54 1.77 3.09
C THR A 131 -8.43 1.20 1.67
N PHE A 132 -7.41 1.59 0.91
CA PHE A 132 -7.21 1.08 -0.45
C PHE A 132 -6.70 -0.36 -0.47
N SER A 133 -5.90 -0.77 0.51
CA SER A 133 -5.44 -2.15 0.63
C SER A 133 -6.60 -3.12 0.89
N LEU A 134 -7.49 -2.78 1.83
CA LEU A 134 -8.67 -3.59 2.13
C LEU A 134 -9.67 -3.62 0.97
N ARG A 135 -9.86 -2.49 0.26
CA ARG A 135 -10.64 -2.46 -1.00
C ARG A 135 -10.03 -3.37 -2.06
N GLY A 136 -8.72 -3.30 -2.28
CA GLY A 136 -8.01 -4.16 -3.24
C GLY A 136 -8.10 -5.64 -2.88
N PHE A 137 -8.05 -5.98 -1.59
CA PHE A 137 -8.23 -7.35 -1.12
C PHE A 137 -9.62 -7.90 -1.47
N GLY A 138 -10.66 -7.07 -1.33
CA GLY A 138 -12.03 -7.41 -1.69
C GLY A 138 -12.28 -7.58 -3.20
N GLN A 139 -11.40 -7.07 -4.07
CA GLN A 139 -11.52 -7.19 -5.53
C GLN A 139 -11.12 -8.58 -6.08
N ALA A 140 -10.66 -9.50 -5.24
CA ALA A 140 -10.40 -10.89 -5.59
C ALA A 140 -9.55 -11.09 -6.87
N TRP A 141 -8.36 -10.47 -6.91
CA TRP A 141 -7.42 -10.52 -8.06
C TRP A 141 -6.85 -11.91 -8.39
N ASN A 142 -7.10 -12.90 -7.53
CA ASN A 142 -6.70 -14.30 -7.72
C ASN A 142 -7.77 -15.15 -8.41
N VAL A 143 -8.94 -14.59 -8.72
CA VAL A 143 -9.98 -15.33 -9.44
C VAL A 143 -9.53 -15.55 -10.87
N GLU A 144 -9.50 -16.83 -11.23
CA GLU A 144 -9.19 -17.35 -12.56
C GLU A 144 -10.49 -17.85 -13.20
N ALA A 145 -10.66 -17.60 -14.50
CA ALA A 145 -11.80 -18.08 -15.26
C ALA A 145 -11.34 -18.60 -16.63
N GLY A 146 -11.92 -19.71 -17.09
CA GLY A 146 -11.72 -20.19 -18.45
C GLY A 146 -12.27 -19.21 -19.47
N SER A 147 -11.56 -18.99 -20.59
CA SER A 147 -11.97 -18.03 -21.61
C SER A 147 -13.36 -18.34 -22.17
N ARG A 148 -13.68 -19.63 -22.37
CA ARG A 148 -15.00 -20.05 -22.85
C ARG A 148 -16.10 -19.80 -21.82
N GLU A 149 -15.86 -20.21 -20.57
CA GLU A 149 -16.80 -19.99 -19.46
C GLU A 149 -17.10 -18.49 -19.26
N TYR A 150 -16.07 -17.64 -19.35
CA TYR A 150 -16.20 -16.20 -19.23
C TYR A 150 -17.04 -15.59 -20.37
N ILE A 151 -16.78 -15.99 -21.63
CA ILE A 151 -17.53 -15.52 -22.81
C ILE A 151 -18.99 -15.98 -22.74
N GLU A 152 -19.25 -17.23 -22.35
CA GLU A 152 -20.61 -17.74 -22.17
C GLU A 152 -21.36 -17.00 -21.06
N ALA A 153 -20.71 -16.74 -19.92
CA ALA A 153 -21.30 -15.98 -18.83
C ALA A 153 -21.67 -14.55 -19.27
N GLN A 154 -20.79 -13.87 -20.03
CA GLN A 154 -21.10 -12.57 -20.62
C GLN A 154 -22.28 -12.63 -21.59
N ARG A 155 -22.32 -13.62 -22.49
CA ARG A 155 -23.43 -13.79 -23.45
C ARG A 155 -24.76 -14.02 -22.74
N ARG A 156 -24.79 -14.86 -21.70
CA ARG A 156 -25.99 -15.10 -20.88
C ARG A 156 -26.45 -13.83 -20.17
N ALA A 157 -25.52 -13.02 -19.65
CA ALA A 157 -25.83 -11.75 -19.03
C ALA A 157 -26.41 -10.74 -20.04
N ALA A 158 -25.83 -10.66 -21.23
CA ALA A 158 -26.32 -9.79 -22.31
C ALA A 158 -27.72 -10.19 -22.79
N ALA A 159 -27.97 -11.49 -23.00
CA ALA A 159 -29.28 -12.01 -23.41
C ALA A 159 -30.38 -11.79 -22.35
N LYS A 160 -30.01 -11.70 -21.07
CA LYS A 160 -30.95 -11.36 -19.98
C LYS A 160 -31.23 -9.85 -19.88
N ALA A 161 -30.31 -9.02 -20.34
CA ALA A 161 -30.44 -7.56 -20.35
C ALA A 161 -31.25 -7.03 -21.56
N GLU A 162 -31.46 -7.87 -22.58
CA GLU A 162 -32.30 -7.54 -23.72
C GLU A 162 -33.78 -7.56 -23.30
N PRO A 163 -34.52 -6.44 -23.43
CA PRO A 163 -35.93 -6.40 -23.06
C PRO A 163 -36.72 -7.34 -23.97
N ARG A 164 -37.47 -8.28 -23.38
CA ARG A 164 -38.43 -9.11 -24.13
C ARG A 164 -39.54 -8.20 -24.67
N THR A 165 -39.39 -7.74 -25.90
CA THR A 165 -40.44 -7.10 -26.69
C THR A 165 -41.44 -8.13 -27.20
#